data_AF-A0A2D4YC50-F1
#
_entry.id   AF-A0A2D4YC50-F1
#
_cell.length_a   1.000
_cell.length_b   1.000
_cell.length_c   1.000
_cell.angle_alpha   90.00
_cell.angle_beta   90.00
_cell.angle_gamma   90.00
#
_symmetry.space_group_name_H-M   'P 1'
#
loop_
_entity.id
_entity.type
_entity.pdbx_description
1 polymer ?
#
loop_
_entity_poly.entity_id
_entity_poly.type
_entity_poly.pdbx_seq_one_letter_code
_entity_poly.pdbx_strand_id
1 'polypeptide(L)'
;MENGQHLRPFSKRIGNKRFRKSTLETIEDELRNEFVTWPKKRGIKKNIKVKITTDSNGNTYSRIEKYGSLRDLKNSINRPCVIRYKIL
;
A
#
# COMPACT_ATOMS: atom_id res chain seq x y z
N MET A 1 -50.91 -14.71 -19.67
CA MET A 1 -50.35 -13.97 -18.51
C MET A 1 -49.27 -14.85 -17.91
N GLU A 2 -48.00 -14.52 -18.18
CA GLU A 2 -46.87 -15.27 -17.63
C GLU A 2 -46.80 -15.05 -16.12
N ASN A 3 -47.09 -16.10 -15.36
CA ASN A 3 -46.96 -16.10 -13.91
C ASN A 3 -45.46 -16.03 -13.57
N GLY A 4 -44.97 -14.84 -13.24
CA GLY A 4 -43.64 -14.67 -12.67
C GLY A 4 -43.53 -15.51 -11.40
N GLN A 5 -42.92 -16.68 -11.51
CA GLN A 5 -42.79 -17.62 -10.40
C GLN A 5 -42.03 -16.92 -9.27
N HIS A 6 -42.73 -16.57 -8.20
CA HIS A 6 -42.13 -15.88 -7.07
C HIS A 6 -41.15 -16.85 -6.38
N LEU A 7 -39.84 -16.65 -6.62
CA LEU A 7 -38.79 -17.46 -6.01
C LEU A 7 -38.98 -17.50 -4.48
N ARG A 8 -38.91 -18.69 -3.90
CA ARG A 8 -38.96 -18.88 -2.44
C ARG A 8 -37.88 -18.01 -1.78
N PRO A 9 -38.14 -17.41 -0.60
CA PRO A 9 -37.20 -16.50 0.06
C PRO A 9 -35.79 -17.09 0.23
N PHE A 10 -35.70 -18.40 0.47
CA PHE A 10 -34.44 -19.14 0.59
C PHE A 10 -33.64 -19.17 -0.73
N SER A 11 -34.31 -19.38 -1.86
CA SER A 11 -33.67 -19.39 -3.18
C SER A 11 -33.19 -17.99 -3.60
N LYS A 12 -33.96 -16.95 -3.29
CA LYS A 12 -33.52 -15.54 -3.45
C LYS A 12 -32.27 -15.26 -2.61
N ARG A 13 -32.22 -15.77 -1.37
CA ARG A 13 -31.08 -15.60 -0.45
C ARG A 13 -29.81 -16.27 -0.98
N ILE A 14 -29.92 -17.48 -1.52
CA ILE A 14 -28.77 -18.19 -2.11
C ILE A 14 -28.27 -17.47 -3.37
N GLY A 15 -29.17 -17.05 -4.26
CA GLY A 15 -28.81 -16.29 -5.46
C GLY A 15 -28.09 -14.98 -5.12
N ASN A 16 -28.65 -14.20 -4.19
CA ASN A 16 -28.04 -12.94 -3.74
C ASN A 16 -26.69 -13.17 -3.05
N LYS A 17 -26.52 -14.25 -2.28
CA LYS A 17 -25.24 -14.59 -1.65
C LYS A 17 -24.18 -14.95 -2.69
N ARG A 18 -24.53 -15.71 -3.72
CA ARG A 18 -23.62 -16.06 -4.83
C ARG A 18 -23.23 -14.84 -5.65
N PHE A 19 -24.19 -13.98 -5.98
CA PHE A 19 -23.95 -12.74 -6.73
C PHE A 19 -23.06 -11.74 -5.96
N ARG A 20 -23.26 -11.63 -4.64
CA ARG A 20 -22.38 -10.81 -3.78
C ARG A 20 -20.95 -11.35 -3.72
N LYS A 21 -20.76 -12.68 -3.74
CA LYS A 21 -19.42 -13.27 -3.76
C LYS A 21 -18.70 -13.01 -5.08
N SER A 22 -19.37 -13.24 -6.22
CA SER A 22 -18.76 -13.03 -7.54
C SER A 22 -18.40 -11.56 -7.78
N THR A 23 -19.25 -10.63 -7.35
CA THR A 23 -18.95 -9.19 -7.46
C THR A 23 -17.79 -8.76 -6.58
N LEU A 24 -17.68 -9.27 -5.34
CA LEU A 24 -16.52 -9.01 -4.49
C LEU A 24 -15.22 -9.59 -5.07
N GLU A 25 -15.26 -10.81 -5.59
CA GLU A 25 -14.09 -11.45 -6.22
C GLU A 25 -13.62 -10.69 -7.47
N THR A 26 -14.57 -10.17 -8.28
CA THR A 26 -14.23 -9.39 -9.48
C THR A 26 -13.60 -8.05 -9.12
N ILE A 27 -14.12 -7.35 -8.10
CA ILE A 27 -13.55 -6.10 -7.60
C ILE A 27 -12.16 -6.33 -6.99
N GLU A 28 -11.97 -7.44 -6.25
CA GLU A 28 -10.66 -7.80 -5.70
C GLU A 28 -9.63 -8.12 -6.79
N ASP A 29 -10.04 -8.79 -7.88
CA ASP A 29 -9.17 -9.07 -9.03
C ASP A 29 -8.86 -7.81 -9.84
N GLU A 30 -9.82 -6.90 -10.02
CA GLU A 30 -9.58 -5.59 -10.66
C GLU A 30 -8.58 -4.75 -9.85
N LEU A 31 -8.75 -4.68 -8.54
CA LEU A 31 -7.81 -3.99 -7.65
C LEU A 31 -6.43 -4.66 -7.68
N ARG A 32 -6.35 -6.01 -7.62
CA ARG A 32 -5.07 -6.71 -7.75
C ARG A 32 -4.40 -6.41 -9.09
N ASN A 33 -5.14 -6.38 -10.20
CA ASN A 33 -4.58 -6.10 -11.51
C ASN A 33 -4.08 -4.64 -11.65
N GLU A 34 -4.74 -3.67 -11.00
CA GLU A 34 -4.27 -2.27 -10.93
C GLU A 34 -3.00 -2.10 -10.09
N PHE A 35 -2.82 -2.89 -9.02
CA PHE A 35 -1.69 -2.72 -8.09
C PHE A 35 -0.48 -3.63 -8.35
N VAL A 36 -0.57 -4.66 -9.21
CA VAL A 36 0.45 -5.75 -9.28
C VAL A 36 1.63 -5.50 -10.23
N THR A 37 1.66 -4.47 -11.08
CA THR A 37 2.74 -4.32 -12.07
C THR A 37 3.71 -3.17 -11.84
N TRP A 38 4.03 -2.84 -10.59
CA TRP A 38 5.28 -2.10 -10.33
C TRP A 38 6.43 -3.10 -10.25
N PRO A 39 7.30 -3.23 -11.27
CA PRO A 39 8.45 -4.11 -11.15
C PRO A 39 9.26 -3.67 -9.94
N LYS A 40 9.42 -4.56 -8.95
CA LYS A 40 10.36 -4.38 -7.84
C LYS A 40 11.71 -4.07 -8.50
N LYS A 41 12.14 -2.80 -8.50
CA LYS A 41 13.43 -2.38 -9.06
C LYS A 41 14.53 -3.10 -8.29
N ARG A 42 14.92 -4.28 -8.79
CA ARG A 42 16.05 -5.05 -8.26
C ARG A 42 17.29 -4.19 -8.47
N GLY A 43 17.94 -3.81 -7.37
CA GLY A 43 19.34 -3.38 -7.40
C GLY A 43 19.64 -1.92 -7.75
N ILE A 44 18.81 -0.94 -7.39
CA ILE A 44 19.32 0.44 -7.38
C ILE A 44 20.44 0.51 -6.32
N LYS A 45 21.67 0.74 -6.77
CA LYS A 45 22.83 0.91 -5.89
C LYS A 45 22.57 2.10 -4.96
N LYS A 46 22.55 1.85 -3.65
CA LYS A 46 22.33 2.87 -2.62
C LYS A 46 23.67 3.46 -2.21
N ASN A 47 24.12 4.48 -2.94
CA ASN A 47 25.46 5.07 -2.79
C ASN A 47 25.51 6.17 -1.72
N ILE A 48 24.37 6.75 -1.35
CA ILE A 48 24.32 7.89 -0.42
C ILE A 48 24.05 7.36 0.98
N LYS A 49 25.04 7.41 1.88
CA LYS A 49 24.88 7.00 3.28
C LYS A 49 24.65 8.23 4.15
N VAL A 50 23.60 8.20 4.98
CA VAL A 50 23.21 9.35 5.82
C VAL A 50 22.81 8.86 7.20
N LYS A 51 23.33 9.52 8.23
CA LYS A 51 22.86 9.37 9.61
C LYS A 51 21.72 10.36 9.83
N ILE A 52 20.51 9.87 10.09
CA ILE A 52 19.32 10.68 10.34
C ILE A 52 18.94 10.54 11.82
N THR A 53 18.67 11.66 12.46
CA THR A 53 18.21 11.75 13.84
C THR A 53 16.76 12.20 13.84
N THR A 54 15.90 11.40 14.44
CA THR A 54 14.46 11.64 14.51
C THR A 54 14.01 11.74 15.95
N ASP A 55 13.04 12.61 16.20
CA ASP A 55 12.28 12.65 17.45
C ASP A 55 10.96 11.91 17.24
N SER A 56 10.61 11.07 18.21
CA SER A 56 9.30 10.46 18.31
C SER A 56 8.84 10.51 19.75
N ASN A 57 7.83 11.33 20.02
CA ASN A 57 7.22 11.49 21.35
C ASN A 57 8.25 11.82 22.46
N GLY A 58 9.19 12.73 22.18
CA GLY A 58 10.21 13.17 23.13
C GLY A 58 11.43 12.26 23.23
N ASN A 59 11.46 11.17 22.47
CA ASN A 59 12.62 10.28 22.39
C ASN A 59 13.38 10.50 21.07
N THR A 60 14.61 10.98 21.20
CA THR A 60 15.52 11.16 20.07
C THR A 60 16.30 9.88 19.79
N TYR A 61 16.23 9.40 18.55
CA TYR A 61 17.04 8.26 18.10
C TYR A 61 17.71 8.57 16.76
N SER A 62 18.88 7.94 16.54
CA SER A 62 19.63 8.12 15.30
C SER A 62 19.84 6.80 14.59
N ARG A 63 19.67 6.80 13.26
CA ARG A 63 19.84 5.62 12.41
C ARG A 63 20.60 5.96 11.14
N ILE A 64 21.35 4.99 10.63
CA ILE A 64 22.08 5.12 9.37
C ILE A 64 21.22 4.50 8.27
N GLU A 65 20.86 5.32 7.29
CA GLU A 65 20.15 4.87 6.09
C GLU A 65 21.01 5.05 4.84
N LYS A 66 20.66 4.28 3.80
CA LYS A 66 21.28 4.39 2.48
C LYS A 66 20.21 4.71 1.43
N TYR A 67 20.49 5.68 0.58
CA TYR A 67 19.60 6.11 -0.51
C TYR A 67 20.26 5.92 -1.88
N GLY A 68 19.43 5.62 -2.88
CA GLY A 68 19.86 5.49 -4.27
C GLY A 68 19.84 6.81 -5.03
N SER A 69 18.99 7.75 -4.61
CA SER A 69 18.81 9.06 -5.25
C SER A 69 18.79 10.18 -4.22
N LEU A 70 19.25 11.36 -4.65
CA LEU A 70 19.12 12.61 -3.88
C LEU A 70 17.65 12.97 -3.63
N ARG A 71 16.73 12.62 -4.55
CA ARG A 71 15.30 12.84 -4.37
C ARG A 71 14.76 12.05 -3.17
N ASP A 72 15.13 10.78 -3.06
CA ASP A 72 14.69 9.91 -1.97
C ASP A 72 15.26 10.40 -0.63
N LEU A 73 16.52 10.82 -0.64
CA LEU A 73 17.16 11.44 0.53
C LEU A 73 16.40 12.70 0.96
N LYS A 74 16.11 13.62 0.03
CA LYS A 74 15.40 14.88 0.30
C LYS A 74 14.02 14.60 0.89
N ASN A 75 13.29 13.64 0.32
CA ASN A 75 11.98 13.23 0.85
C ASN A 75 12.07 12.66 2.26
N SER A 76 13.14 11.93 2.58
CA SER A 76 13.33 11.36 3.92
C SER A 76 13.67 12.44 4.95
N ILE A 77 14.59 13.36 4.61
CA ILE A 77 15.00 14.46 5.48
C ILE A 77 13.86 15.44 5.75
N ASN A 78 13.00 15.70 4.75
CA ASN A 78 11.89 16.65 4.88
C ASN A 78 10.73 16.15 5.78
N ARG A 79 10.85 14.97 6.40
CA ARG A 79 9.82 14.47 7.32
C ARG A 79 9.81 15.32 8.60
N PRO A 80 8.63 15.64 9.16
CA PRO A 80 8.52 16.51 10.34
C PRO A 80 9.19 15.93 11.59
N CYS A 81 9.34 14.61 11.67
CA CYS A 81 10.01 13.95 12.78
C CYS A 81 11.55 14.01 12.70
N VAL A 82 12.14 14.50 11.60
CA VAL A 82 13.59 14.57 11.43
C VAL A 82 14.12 15.88 12.00
N ILE A 83 15.03 15.77 12.98
CA ILE A 83 15.67 16.94 13.61
C ILE A 83 16.97 17.29 12.89
N ARG A 84 17.78 16.27 12.59
CA ARG A 84 19.14 16.45 12.08
C ARG A 84 19.52 15.31 11.15
N TYR A 85 20.30 15.63 10.13
CA TYR A 85 20.95 14.64 9.29
C TYR A 85 22.43 14.96 9.09
N LYS A 86 23.23 13.93 8.84
CA LYS A 86 24.65 14.05 8.47
C LYS A 86 24.95 13.04 7.36
N ILE A 87 25.45 13.53 6.23
CA ILE A 87 25.95 12.68 5.15
C ILE A 87 27.29 12.07 5.60
N LEU A 88 27.48 10.78 5.35
CA LEU A 88 28.65 9.99 5.73
C LEU A 88 29.46 9.56 4.51
#